data_AF-A0A849WS07-F1
#
_entry.id   AF-A0A849WS07-F1
#
_cell.length_a   1.000
_cell.length_b   1.000
_cell.length_c   1.000
_cell.angle_alpha   90.00
_cell.angle_beta   90.00
_cell.angle_gamma   90.00
#
_symmetry.space_group_name_H-M   'P 1'
#
loop_
_entity.id
_entity.type
_entity.pdbx_description
1 polymer ?
#
loop_
_entity_poly.entity_id
_entity_poly.type
_entity_poly.pdbx_seq_one_letter_code
_entity_poly.pdbx_strand_id
1 'polypeptide(L)'
;MKKILLIAFVLNFTLGCLDENETKTQVAYELTGLAEKKTIAEDLINKKDFSLEALLSMQEYFFDITEKIYLLKMTPEAEKNLLALVQKEGFKSFCSSYILPTAHWQNLNRICTTGNYYLCSPEMQNYLSTMSVLNTMLGSDLLTRECGINFQQP
;
A
#
# COMPACT_ATOMS: atom_id res chain seq x y z
N MET A 1 27.71 22.03 -58.04
CA MET A 1 27.94 20.75 -57.31
C MET A 1 28.99 20.96 -56.23
N LYS A 2 28.60 20.90 -54.95
CA LYS A 2 29.35 20.32 -53.82
C LYS A 2 28.52 20.58 -52.56
N LYS A 3 27.93 19.51 -52.04
CA LYS A 3 27.10 19.46 -50.83
C LYS A 3 28.02 19.53 -49.63
N ILE A 4 27.80 20.46 -48.71
CA ILE A 4 28.35 20.41 -47.35
C ILE A 4 27.16 20.09 -46.46
N LEU A 5 27.14 18.87 -45.93
CA LEU A 5 26.10 18.31 -45.10
C LEU A 5 26.77 17.80 -43.82
N LEU A 6 26.03 17.93 -42.71
CA LEU A 6 26.24 17.31 -41.40
C LEU A 6 27.16 18.07 -40.43
N ILE A 7 26.63 19.17 -39.92
CA ILE A 7 26.91 19.60 -38.55
C ILE A 7 26.11 18.68 -37.62
N ALA A 8 26.85 17.98 -36.78
CA ALA A 8 26.37 17.23 -35.63
C ALA A 8 25.62 18.14 -34.66
N PHE A 9 24.32 17.91 -34.45
CA PHE A 9 23.60 18.37 -33.25
C PHE A 9 22.22 17.69 -33.14
N VAL A 10 22.18 16.35 -33.08
CA VAL A 10 21.03 15.62 -32.51
C VAL A 10 21.56 14.47 -31.64
N LEU A 11 22.52 14.79 -30.77
CA LEU A 11 22.72 14.08 -29.51
C LEU A 11 21.92 14.90 -28.50
N ASN A 12 20.69 14.47 -28.15
CA ASN A 12 19.95 14.80 -26.91
C ASN A 12 18.42 14.55 -27.03
N PHE A 13 17.95 13.42 -27.56
CA PHE A 13 16.53 13.05 -27.43
C PHE A 13 16.28 11.54 -27.26
N THR A 14 17.17 10.84 -26.55
CA THR A 14 16.86 9.51 -26.01
C THR A 14 17.06 9.48 -24.50
N LEU A 15 16.55 10.50 -23.80
CA LEU A 15 15.95 10.23 -22.50
C LEU A 15 14.59 9.64 -22.84
N GLY A 16 14.52 8.31 -22.85
CA GLY A 16 13.28 7.59 -23.06
C GLY A 16 12.25 8.10 -22.08
N CYS A 17 11.24 8.81 -22.58
CA CYS A 17 9.98 8.94 -21.87
C CYS A 17 9.45 7.52 -21.73
N LEU A 18 9.60 6.93 -20.54
CA LEU A 18 8.89 5.71 -20.18
C LEU A 18 7.41 5.93 -20.47
N ASP A 19 6.84 4.99 -21.21
CA ASP A 19 5.48 5.08 -21.70
C ASP A 19 4.50 5.13 -20.50
N GLU A 20 3.54 6.04 -20.54
CA GLU A 20 2.58 6.29 -19.45
C GLU A 20 1.67 5.07 -19.16
N ASN A 21 1.71 4.07 -20.05
CA ASN A 21 1.06 2.77 -19.88
C ASN A 21 1.90 1.74 -19.11
N GLU A 22 3.24 1.78 -19.17
CA GLU A 22 4.11 0.86 -18.41
C GLU A 22 4.17 1.20 -16.92
N THR A 23 3.93 2.47 -16.58
CA THR A 23 3.94 2.99 -15.20
C THR A 23 2.65 2.66 -14.42
N LYS A 24 1.50 2.56 -15.08
CA LYS A 24 0.26 2.01 -14.49
C LYS A 24 0.43 0.56 -14.06
N THR A 25 1.21 -0.22 -14.81
CA THR A 25 1.48 -1.61 -14.48
C THR A 25 2.27 -1.77 -13.20
N GLN A 26 3.20 -0.87 -12.86
CA GLN A 26 4.07 -1.08 -11.71
C GLN A 26 3.33 -1.01 -10.37
N VAL A 27 2.60 0.07 -10.07
CA VAL A 27 1.86 0.15 -8.78
C VAL A 27 0.69 -0.83 -8.73
N ALA A 28 0.00 -1.05 -9.85
CA ALA A 28 -1.06 -2.07 -9.90
C ALA A 28 -0.50 -3.48 -9.69
N TYR A 29 0.68 -3.77 -10.23
CA TYR A 29 1.42 -5.01 -9.99
C TYR A 29 1.82 -5.12 -8.52
N GLU A 30 2.41 -4.07 -7.95
CA GLU A 30 2.78 -4.04 -6.53
C GLU A 30 1.56 -4.22 -5.63
N LEU A 31 0.37 -3.72 -5.97
CA LEU A 31 -0.86 -3.90 -5.19
C LEU A 31 -1.66 -5.17 -5.56
N THR A 32 -1.14 -6.01 -6.45
CA THR A 32 -1.84 -7.23 -6.89
C THR A 32 -2.07 -8.18 -5.72
N GLY A 33 -3.28 -8.75 -5.65
CA GLY A 33 -3.70 -9.67 -4.59
C GLY A 33 -4.01 -9.01 -3.24
N LEU A 34 -3.59 -7.76 -3.01
CA LEU A 34 -3.76 -7.12 -1.71
C LEU A 34 -5.24 -6.88 -1.36
N ALA A 35 -6.06 -6.47 -2.33
CA ALA A 35 -7.48 -6.22 -2.11
C ALA A 35 -8.26 -7.50 -1.72
N GLU A 36 -7.89 -8.64 -2.30
CA GLU A 36 -8.47 -9.94 -1.95
C GLU A 36 -8.08 -10.33 -0.52
N LYS A 37 -6.78 -10.28 -0.19
CA LYS A 37 -6.29 -10.56 1.17
C LYS A 37 -6.91 -9.64 2.22
N LYS A 38 -7.08 -8.36 1.89
CA LYS A 38 -7.78 -7.38 2.74
C LYS A 38 -9.23 -7.79 3.00
N THR A 39 -9.94 -8.20 1.96
CA THR A 39 -11.34 -8.66 2.05
C THR A 39 -11.46 -9.90 2.94
N ILE A 40 -10.55 -10.87 2.77
CA ILE A 40 -10.50 -12.08 3.61
C ILE A 40 -10.25 -11.70 5.07
N ALA A 41 -9.27 -10.83 5.33
CA ALA A 41 -8.97 -10.39 6.70
C ALA A 41 -10.16 -9.65 7.34
N GLU A 42 -10.82 -8.74 6.61
CA GLU A 42 -12.02 -8.05 7.09
C GLU A 42 -13.14 -9.03 7.43
N ASP A 43 -13.40 -10.00 6.58
CA ASP A 43 -14.45 -11.01 6.80
C ASP A 43 -14.18 -11.85 8.04
N LEU A 44 -12.94 -12.34 8.22
CA LEU A 44 -12.53 -13.10 9.41
C LEU A 44 -12.64 -12.27 10.70
N ILE A 45 -12.20 -11.01 10.69
CA ILE A 45 -12.33 -10.09 11.82
C ILE A 45 -13.80 -9.85 12.16
N ASN A 46 -14.65 -9.63 11.15
CA ASN A 46 -16.08 -9.37 11.33
C ASN A 46 -16.81 -10.60 11.87
N LYS A 47 -16.42 -11.80 11.43
CA LYS A 47 -16.90 -13.08 11.97
C LYS A 47 -16.33 -13.41 13.35
N LYS A 48 -15.32 -12.65 13.81
CA LYS A 48 -14.57 -12.90 15.05
C LYS A 48 -13.90 -14.28 15.06
N ASP A 49 -13.47 -14.75 13.89
CA ASP A 49 -12.70 -15.98 13.77
C ASP A 49 -11.22 -15.68 14.05
N PHE A 50 -10.76 -16.10 15.23
CA PHE A 50 -9.37 -15.97 15.67
C PHE A 50 -8.74 -17.35 15.91
N SER A 51 -9.19 -18.35 15.15
CA SER A 51 -8.48 -19.62 15.06
C SER A 51 -7.06 -19.41 14.50
N LEU A 52 -6.16 -20.37 14.72
CA LEU A 52 -4.80 -20.31 14.18
C LEU A 52 -4.81 -20.14 12.65
N GLU A 53 -5.68 -20.86 11.94
CA GLU A 53 -5.82 -20.76 10.49
C GLU A 53 -6.26 -19.36 10.07
N ALA A 54 -7.29 -18.80 10.71
CA ALA A 54 -7.74 -17.45 10.42
C ALA A 54 -6.67 -16.38 10.72
N LEU A 55 -5.89 -16.55 11.79
CA LEU A 55 -4.78 -15.67 12.14
C LEU A 55 -3.66 -15.72 11.11
N LEU A 56 -3.33 -16.90 10.58
CA LEU A 56 -2.36 -17.07 9.50
C LEU A 56 -2.86 -16.41 8.20
N SER A 57 -4.13 -16.60 7.84
CA SER A 57 -4.72 -15.93 6.67
C SER A 57 -4.77 -14.41 6.81
N MET A 58 -5.10 -13.89 8.00
CA MET A 58 -5.03 -12.45 8.27
C MET A 58 -3.59 -11.94 8.17
N GLN A 59 -2.60 -12.68 8.70
CA GLN A 59 -1.20 -12.31 8.65
C GLN A 59 -0.70 -12.07 7.22
N GLU A 60 -1.17 -12.84 6.23
CA GLU A 60 -0.80 -12.63 4.82
C GLU A 60 -1.13 -11.22 4.33
N TYR A 61 -2.27 -10.66 4.73
CA TYR A 61 -2.61 -9.27 4.40
C TYR A 61 -1.64 -8.28 5.05
N PHE A 62 -1.36 -8.44 6.35
CA PHE A 62 -0.48 -7.52 7.08
C PHE A 62 0.97 -7.58 6.59
N PHE A 63 1.44 -8.77 6.22
CA PHE A 63 2.74 -8.97 5.60
C PHE A 63 2.81 -8.23 4.26
N ASP A 64 1.90 -8.54 3.34
CA ASP A 64 1.87 -7.96 2.00
C ASP A 64 1.76 -6.43 2.04
N ILE A 65 0.84 -5.88 2.85
CA ILE A 65 0.66 -4.43 2.89
C ILE A 65 1.90 -3.73 3.44
N THR A 66 2.57 -4.34 4.41
CA THR A 66 3.80 -3.81 4.99
C THR A 66 4.92 -3.82 3.95
N GLU A 67 5.18 -4.97 3.33
CA GLU A 67 6.19 -5.10 2.28
C GLU A 67 5.95 -4.09 1.15
N LYS A 68 4.73 -4.06 0.60
CA LYS A 68 4.37 -3.18 -0.52
C LYS A 68 4.54 -1.70 -0.18
N ILE A 69 4.12 -1.26 1.01
CA ILE A 69 4.30 0.14 1.42
C ILE A 69 5.78 0.52 1.52
N TYR A 70 6.61 -0.36 2.07
CA TYR A 70 8.06 -0.11 2.13
C TYR A 70 8.70 -0.11 0.75
N LEU A 71 8.31 -1.02 -0.15
CA LEU A 71 8.77 -1.04 -1.54
C LEU A 71 8.39 0.24 -2.29
N LEU A 72 7.15 0.70 -2.14
CA LEU A 72 6.66 1.96 -2.71
C LEU A 72 7.47 3.15 -2.21
N LYS A 73 7.79 3.21 -0.90
CA LYS A 73 8.60 4.28 -0.31
C LYS A 73 10.05 4.30 -0.80
N MET A 74 10.63 3.13 -1.04
CA MET A 74 12.02 3.03 -1.47
C MET A 74 12.22 3.43 -2.94
N THR A 75 11.14 3.52 -3.71
CA THR A 75 11.17 3.79 -5.16
C THR A 75 10.45 5.11 -5.47
N PRO A 76 11.17 6.23 -5.68
CA PRO A 76 10.55 7.55 -5.89
C PRO A 76 9.51 7.59 -7.03
N GLU A 77 9.75 6.82 -8.09
CA GLU A 77 8.80 6.68 -9.19
C GLU A 77 7.50 5.97 -8.76
N ALA A 78 7.61 4.94 -7.92
CA ALA A 78 6.46 4.21 -7.40
C ALA A 78 5.65 5.06 -6.42
N GLU A 79 6.31 5.89 -5.59
CA GLU A 79 5.65 6.87 -4.73
C GLU A 79 4.85 7.90 -5.55
N LYS A 80 5.46 8.46 -6.61
CA LYS A 80 4.76 9.37 -7.53
C LYS A 80 3.56 8.69 -8.21
N ASN A 81 3.73 7.44 -8.61
CA ASN A 81 2.67 6.67 -9.27
C ASN A 81 1.54 6.30 -8.31
N LEU A 82 1.85 6.03 -7.04
CA LEU A 82 0.84 5.85 -5.99
C LEU A 82 -0.01 7.11 -5.83
N LEU A 83 0.62 8.28 -5.74
CA LEU A 83 -0.11 9.55 -5.67
C LEU A 83 -1.03 9.75 -6.88
N ALA A 84 -0.54 9.46 -8.09
CA ALA A 84 -1.34 9.56 -9.32
C ALA A 84 -2.52 8.57 -9.32
N LEU A 85 -2.31 7.33 -8.85
CA LEU A 85 -3.36 6.33 -8.71
C LEU A 85 -4.46 6.82 -7.75
N VAL A 86 -4.06 7.30 -6.57
CA VAL A 86 -5.01 7.77 -5.55
C VAL A 86 -5.78 9.00 -6.03
N GLN A 87 -5.13 9.92 -6.75
CA GLN A 87 -5.80 11.08 -7.36
C GLN A 87 -6.81 10.67 -8.42
N LYS A 88 -6.51 9.63 -9.21
CA LYS A 88 -7.38 9.15 -10.28
C LYS A 88 -8.57 8.34 -9.77
N GLU A 89 -8.35 7.41 -8.84
CA GLU A 89 -9.40 6.53 -8.31
C GLU A 89 -10.20 7.17 -7.17
N GLY A 90 -9.63 8.21 -6.55
CA GLY A 90 -10.16 8.86 -5.37
C GLY A 90 -9.72 8.15 -4.09
N PHE A 91 -9.36 8.95 -3.08
CA PHE A 91 -8.88 8.47 -1.78
C PHE A 91 -9.79 7.45 -1.14
N LYS A 92 -11.11 7.70 -1.12
CA LYS A 92 -12.08 6.78 -0.50
C LYS A 92 -12.11 5.40 -1.18
N SER A 93 -12.02 5.37 -2.51
CA SER A 93 -11.97 4.11 -3.27
C SER A 93 -10.70 3.34 -2.94
N PHE A 94 -9.55 4.02 -2.98
CA PHE A 94 -8.27 3.46 -2.59
C PHE A 94 -8.30 2.88 -1.16
N CYS A 95 -8.81 3.65 -0.19
CA CYS A 95 -8.98 3.19 1.19
C CYS A 95 -9.82 1.91 1.26
N SER A 96 -10.98 1.90 0.60
CA SER A 96 -11.88 0.74 0.62
C SER A 96 -11.27 -0.51 -0.01
N SER A 97 -10.42 -0.35 -1.02
CA SER A 97 -9.79 -1.47 -1.72
C SER A 97 -8.60 -2.05 -0.97
N TYR A 98 -7.77 -1.21 -0.35
CA TYR A 98 -6.45 -1.64 0.12
C TYR A 98 -6.19 -1.46 1.61
N ILE A 99 -6.94 -0.60 2.29
CA ILE A 99 -6.63 -0.20 3.68
C ILE A 99 -7.67 -0.77 4.64
N LEU A 100 -7.19 -1.39 5.71
CA LEU A 100 -7.99 -1.90 6.81
C LEU A 100 -8.20 -0.79 7.85
N PRO A 101 -9.44 -0.39 8.17
CA PRO A 101 -9.68 0.64 9.17
C PRO A 101 -9.11 0.27 10.56
N THR A 102 -8.68 1.28 11.33
CA THR A 102 -8.10 1.05 12.68
C THR A 102 -9.02 0.26 13.59
N ALA A 103 -10.33 0.45 13.50
CA ALA A 103 -11.30 -0.30 14.31
C ALA A 103 -11.20 -1.83 14.12
N HIS A 104 -10.96 -2.30 12.88
CA HIS A 104 -10.77 -3.73 12.62
C HIS A 104 -9.45 -4.22 13.17
N TRP A 105 -8.37 -3.48 12.94
CA TRP A 105 -7.06 -3.80 13.48
C TRP A 105 -7.07 -3.85 15.02
N GLN A 106 -7.77 -2.96 15.70
CA GLN A 106 -7.85 -2.96 17.17
C GLN A 106 -8.51 -4.21 17.74
N ASN A 107 -9.58 -4.68 17.08
CA ASN A 107 -10.25 -5.91 17.48
C ASN A 107 -9.29 -7.10 17.45
N LEU A 108 -8.49 -7.18 16.38
CA LEU A 108 -7.45 -8.18 16.21
C LEU A 108 -6.32 -7.98 17.24
N ASN A 109 -5.75 -6.78 17.36
CA ASN A 109 -4.61 -6.49 18.24
C ASN A 109 -4.93 -6.77 19.71
N ARG A 110 -6.18 -6.57 20.15
CA ARG A 110 -6.61 -6.97 21.49
C ARG A 110 -6.47 -8.47 21.71
N ILE A 111 -6.85 -9.29 20.72
CA ILE A 111 -6.67 -10.74 20.79
C ILE A 111 -5.18 -11.11 20.75
N CYS A 112 -4.40 -10.43 19.91
CA CYS A 112 -2.96 -10.61 19.78
C CYS A 112 -2.17 -10.36 21.08
N THR A 113 -2.64 -9.44 21.92
CA THR A 113 -1.94 -8.98 23.13
C THR A 113 -2.46 -9.65 24.40
N THR A 114 -3.70 -10.11 24.42
CA THR A 114 -4.34 -10.73 25.61
C THR A 114 -4.54 -12.24 25.49
N GLY A 115 -4.34 -12.81 24.29
CA GLY A 115 -4.51 -14.24 24.02
C GLY A 115 -3.39 -15.10 24.60
N ASN A 116 -3.76 -16.27 25.13
CA ASN A 116 -2.83 -17.18 25.82
C ASN A 116 -1.96 -18.04 24.88
N TYR A 117 -2.25 -18.09 23.57
CA TYR A 117 -1.74 -19.18 22.71
C TYR A 117 -1.14 -18.76 21.36
N TYR A 118 -1.41 -17.55 20.87
CA TYR A 118 -0.84 -17.07 19.62
C TYR A 118 -0.58 -15.56 19.68
N LEU A 119 0.70 -15.20 19.70
CA LEU A 119 1.12 -13.81 19.53
C LEU A 119 1.07 -13.50 18.03
N CYS A 120 0.36 -12.44 17.66
CA CYS A 120 0.31 -12.02 16.28
C CYS A 120 1.69 -11.60 15.76
N SER A 121 1.85 -11.66 14.44
CA SER A 121 3.12 -11.32 13.82
C SER A 121 3.51 -9.85 14.04
N PRO A 122 4.80 -9.51 13.93
CA PRO A 122 5.25 -8.12 14.04
C PRO A 122 4.54 -7.17 13.08
N GLU A 123 4.20 -7.62 11.86
CA GLU A 123 3.51 -6.80 10.85
C GLU A 123 2.08 -6.46 11.29
N MET A 124 1.39 -7.42 11.91
CA MET A 124 0.07 -7.20 12.49
C MET A 124 0.14 -6.19 13.65
N GLN A 125 1.13 -6.34 14.53
CA GLN A 125 1.31 -5.44 15.68
C GLN A 125 1.71 -4.03 15.25
N ASN A 126 2.55 -3.91 14.23
CA ASN A 126 3.09 -2.64 13.74
C ASN A 126 2.26 -1.98 12.64
N TYR A 127 1.02 -2.43 12.42
CA TYR A 127 0.17 -1.93 11.33
C TYR A 127 0.05 -0.40 11.30
N LEU A 128 -0.15 0.26 12.46
CA LEU A 128 -0.24 1.72 12.52
C LEU A 128 1.07 2.40 12.13
N SER A 129 2.22 1.81 12.46
CA SER A 129 3.54 2.29 12.02
C SER A 129 3.66 2.19 10.50
N THR A 130 3.22 1.08 9.90
CA THR A 130 3.16 0.92 8.45
C THR A 130 2.24 1.96 7.80
N MET A 131 1.05 2.20 8.37
CA MET A 131 0.14 3.25 7.87
C MET A 131 0.73 4.65 8.03
N SER A 132 1.54 4.89 9.05
CA SER A 132 2.22 6.18 9.23
C SER A 132 3.20 6.41 8.08
N VAL A 133 3.90 5.36 7.63
CA VAL A 133 4.78 5.44 6.46
C VAL A 133 3.98 5.80 5.20
N LEU A 134 2.86 5.12 4.95
CA LEU A 134 1.97 5.47 3.84
C LEU A 134 1.45 6.91 3.93
N ASN A 135 1.11 7.37 5.13
CA ASN A 135 0.64 8.73 5.35
C ASN A 135 1.68 9.78 4.93
N THR A 136 2.97 9.50 5.18
CA THR A 136 4.05 10.41 4.77
C THR A 136 4.18 10.53 3.25
N MET A 137 3.91 9.46 2.50
CA MET A 137 3.94 9.45 1.03
C MET A 137 2.73 10.17 0.43
N LEU A 138 1.54 9.96 1.00
CA LEU A 138 0.28 10.54 0.49
C LEU A 138 0.08 12.02 0.89
N GLY A 139 0.87 12.51 1.84
CA GLY A 139 0.99 13.93 2.18
C GLY A 139 -0.33 14.57 2.59
N SER A 140 -0.92 14.18 3.72
CA SER A 140 -2.10 14.82 4.34
C SER A 140 -2.60 14.02 5.56
N ASP A 141 -3.66 14.49 6.20
CA ASP A 141 -4.50 13.77 7.17
C ASP A 141 -5.57 12.87 6.48
N LEU A 142 -5.40 12.58 5.18
CA LEU A 142 -6.42 11.89 4.38
C LEU A 142 -6.61 10.42 4.79
N LEU A 143 -5.57 9.72 5.26
CA LEU A 143 -5.77 8.36 5.79
C LEU A 143 -6.67 8.36 7.03
N THR A 144 -6.56 9.40 7.87
CA THR A 144 -7.44 9.56 9.03
C THR A 144 -8.88 9.83 8.60
N ARG A 145 -9.07 10.78 7.68
CA ARG A 145 -10.41 11.23 7.26
C ARG A 145 -11.13 10.23 6.37
N GLU A 146 -10.43 9.63 5.42
CA GLU A 146 -11.02 8.82 4.35
C GLU A 146 -10.92 7.31 4.63
N CYS A 147 -9.85 6.86 5.30
CA CYS A 147 -9.65 5.43 5.60
C CYS A 147 -9.99 5.06 7.05
N GLY A 148 -10.25 6.03 7.93
CA GLY A 148 -10.50 5.78 9.34
C GLY A 148 -9.27 5.26 10.10
N ILE A 149 -8.06 5.69 9.69
CA ILE A 149 -6.82 5.37 10.40
C ILE A 149 -6.62 6.34 11.58
N ASN A 150 -6.49 5.83 12.80
CA ASN A 150 -6.21 6.63 13.98
C ASN A 150 -4.81 6.34 14.55
N PHE A 151 -3.88 7.29 14.38
CA PHE A 151 -2.50 7.20 14.83
C PHE A 151 -2.29 7.53 16.32
N GLN A 152 -3.29 8.09 17.01
CA GLN A 152 -3.14 8.59 18.39
C GLN A 152 -3.43 7.56 19.47
N GLN A 153 -3.51 6.28 19.11
CA GLN A 153 -3.87 5.22 20.06
C GLN A 153 -2.63 4.47 20.57
N PRO A 154 -2.53 4.23 21.89
CA PRO A 154 -1.41 3.53 22.51
C PRO A 154 -1.39 2.03 22.17
#